data_AF-A0A368GQD7-F1
#
_entry.id   AF-A0A368GQD7-F1
#
_cell.length_a   1.000
_cell.length_b   1.000
_cell.length_c   1.000
_cell.angle_alpha   90.00
_cell.angle_beta   90.00
_cell.angle_gamma   90.00
#
_symmetry.space_group_name_H-M   'P 1'
#
loop_
_entity.id
_entity.type
_entity.pdbx_description
1 polymer ?
#
loop_
_entity_poly.entity_id
_entity_poly.type
_entity_poly.pdbx_seq_one_letter_code
_entity_poly.pdbx_strand_id
1 'polypeptide(L)'
;MCLLQGVGAGFSELACVSYAARRCGLRNGMIVRDAIKRCPQLVCLPYTFDEYRNVARTVYTIVARYTLEIKAVSCDEMYVDCTKLFDELRIRDPVSFAEHLRDEIRRETGCPASVGIGRSTLMARLATRYAKPDGVRHVPAEESDVFIANEKVRNLPGLGYQTYSKLVGAFGPIEKCSELHMITRNELERLLGKKAGDQLYKMCRGESEDKDFIATNLRKSVSCDINYGIRFTKKSEVAHFLKVVGLELEKKLASAKMATRSITLKLMIRCADAPVETPKYLGHGECNVQNKSASLDHPTGSAKVITTIALKLFTNMDPVITDLRGKSKGPHMLCNIRKWIRFIFALAERELPMVFSTESPTFFGERNMVKIKDDMHKYLKNEPNEDAVGVVTDFLFYLLRDGSLTTLISTCLFIHRELYSTSLERTTNPEWIFAMNLIFNSLDEKCRILYGAPAIRPAILNCKES
;
A
#
# COMPACT_ATOMS: atom_id res chain seq x y z
N MET A 1 14.53 -5.65 -22.60
CA MET A 1 14.23 -4.32 -22.06
C MET A 1 14.39 -4.30 -20.54
N CYS A 2 14.79 -3.15 -20.00
CA CYS A 2 14.77 -2.84 -18.57
C CYS A 2 14.34 -1.39 -18.35
N LEU A 3 13.72 -1.09 -17.21
CA LEU A 3 13.29 0.27 -16.84
C LEU A 3 14.40 1.02 -16.09
N LEU A 4 14.66 2.27 -16.49
CA LEU A 4 15.72 3.13 -15.94
C LEU A 4 15.22 4.20 -14.97
N GLN A 5 15.95 4.38 -13.86
CA GLN A 5 15.89 5.61 -13.06
C GLN A 5 16.95 6.61 -13.50
N GLY A 6 16.52 7.73 -14.10
CA GLY A 6 17.41 8.80 -14.54
C GLY A 6 18.16 8.42 -15.82
N VAL A 7 17.91 9.17 -16.89
CA VAL A 7 18.44 8.90 -18.23
C VAL A 7 19.93 9.24 -18.27
N GLY A 8 20.77 8.24 -18.02
CA GLY A 8 22.21 8.31 -18.18
C GLY A 8 22.83 6.93 -17.99
N ALA A 9 23.66 6.48 -18.93
CA ALA A 9 24.36 5.18 -18.92
C ALA A 9 25.46 5.07 -17.82
N GLY A 10 25.30 5.79 -16.71
CA GLY A 10 26.23 5.84 -15.59
C GLY A 10 25.78 4.95 -14.42
N PHE A 11 25.67 5.56 -13.23
CA PHE A 11 25.38 4.88 -11.96
C PHE A 11 23.89 4.74 -11.63
N SER A 12 23.02 4.89 -12.63
CA SER A 12 21.58 4.63 -12.51
C SER A 12 21.31 3.17 -12.18
N GLU A 13 20.21 2.88 -11.50
CA GLU A 13 19.79 1.52 -11.13
C GLU A 13 18.70 1.01 -12.06
N LEU A 14 18.76 -0.28 -12.38
CA LEU A 14 17.69 -0.98 -13.10
C LEU A 14 16.54 -1.28 -12.13
N ALA A 15 15.38 -0.64 -12.30
CA ALA A 15 14.24 -0.93 -11.42
C ALA A 15 13.60 -2.29 -11.73
N CYS A 16 13.43 -2.59 -13.02
CA CYS A 16 12.86 -3.86 -13.47
C CYS A 16 13.63 -4.36 -14.68
N VAL A 17 13.93 -5.67 -14.68
CA VAL A 17 14.60 -6.35 -15.79
C VAL A 17 13.73 -7.47 -16.35
N SER A 18 13.57 -7.49 -17.68
CA SER A 18 12.88 -8.57 -18.40
C SER A 18 13.52 -9.94 -18.18
N TYR A 19 12.77 -11.03 -18.33
CA TYR A 19 13.31 -12.39 -18.19
C TYR A 19 14.41 -12.70 -19.20
N ALA A 20 14.35 -12.14 -20.41
CA ALA A 20 15.45 -12.23 -21.39
C ALA A 20 16.75 -11.62 -20.84
N ALA A 21 16.67 -10.44 -20.22
CA ALA A 21 17.80 -9.79 -19.56
C ALA A 21 18.30 -10.60 -18.33
N ARG A 22 17.40 -11.24 -17.58
CA ARG A 22 17.78 -12.11 -16.44
C ARG A 22 18.60 -13.33 -16.88
N ARG A 23 18.34 -13.88 -18.08
CA ARG A 23 19.16 -14.96 -18.65
C ARG A 23 20.61 -14.51 -18.91
N CYS A 24 20.84 -13.23 -19.16
CA CYS A 24 22.18 -12.63 -19.24
C CYS A 24 22.78 -12.31 -17.85
N GLY A 25 22.17 -12.78 -16.76
CA GLY A 25 22.63 -12.53 -15.39
C GLY A 25 22.26 -11.17 -14.82
N LEU A 26 21.43 -10.37 -15.50
CA LEU A 26 20.96 -9.09 -14.98
C LEU A 26 19.93 -9.28 -13.87
N ARG A 27 19.89 -8.34 -12.91
CA ARG A 27 18.98 -8.36 -11.76
C ARG A 27 18.44 -6.96 -11.49
N ASN A 28 17.24 -6.87 -10.92
CA ASN A 28 16.71 -5.60 -10.38
C ASN A 28 17.70 -5.04 -9.34
N GLY A 29 17.89 -3.73 -9.33
CA GLY A 29 18.85 -3.01 -8.47
C GLY A 29 20.30 -3.02 -8.97
N MET A 30 20.60 -3.70 -10.09
CA MET A 30 21.94 -3.64 -10.70
C MET A 30 22.18 -2.26 -11.32
N ILE A 31 23.43 -1.79 -11.26
CA ILE A 31 23.84 -0.53 -11.89
C ILE A 31 23.86 -0.71 -13.42
N VAL A 32 23.32 0.26 -14.13
CA VAL A 32 23.19 0.26 -15.60
C VAL A 32 24.54 0.05 -16.29
N ARG A 33 25.58 0.78 -15.87
CA ARG A 33 26.94 0.60 -16.38
C ARG A 33 27.41 -0.86 -16.30
N ASP A 34 27.15 -1.53 -15.18
CA ASP A 34 27.59 -2.92 -14.97
C ASP A 34 26.69 -3.90 -15.73
N ALA A 35 25.42 -3.55 -15.93
CA ALA A 35 24.48 -4.32 -16.72
C ALA A 35 24.79 -4.28 -18.22
N ILE A 36 25.14 -3.10 -18.76
CA ILE A 36 25.55 -2.93 -20.17
C ILE A 36 26.83 -3.73 -20.45
N LYS A 37 27.79 -3.76 -19.52
CA LYS A 37 28.99 -4.61 -19.65
C LYS A 37 28.65 -6.10 -19.78
N ARG A 38 27.59 -6.57 -19.09
CA ARG A 38 27.15 -7.96 -19.12
C ARG A 38 26.25 -8.28 -20.32
N CYS A 39 25.52 -7.29 -20.81
CA CYS A 39 24.55 -7.42 -21.89
C CYS A 39 24.65 -6.16 -22.77
N PRO A 40 25.59 -6.10 -23.74
CA PRO A 40 25.78 -4.91 -24.58
C PRO A 40 24.55 -4.52 -25.41
N GLN A 41 23.68 -5.50 -25.73
CA GLN A 41 22.40 -5.33 -26.42
C GLN A 41 21.24 -4.86 -25.51
N LEU A 42 21.54 -4.41 -24.29
CA LEU A 42 20.54 -4.02 -23.31
C LEU A 42 19.76 -2.77 -23.74
N VAL A 43 18.49 -2.98 -24.09
CA VAL A 43 17.55 -1.87 -24.33
C VAL A 43 17.02 -1.32 -23.01
N CYS A 44 17.23 -0.03 -22.81
CA CYS A 44 16.79 0.71 -21.63
C CYS A 44 15.57 1.59 -21.97
N LEU A 45 14.51 1.49 -21.17
CA LEU A 45 13.28 2.24 -21.34
C LEU A 45 13.07 3.25 -20.19
N PRO A 46 12.43 4.41 -20.46
CA PRO A 46 12.05 5.37 -19.43
C PRO A 46 10.90 4.84 -18.55
N TYR A 47 10.62 5.50 -17.43
CA TYR A 47 9.45 5.19 -16.62
C TYR A 47 8.16 5.78 -17.18
N THR A 48 7.09 5.00 -17.16
CA THR A 48 5.71 5.43 -17.41
C THR A 48 4.85 5.23 -16.15
N PHE A 49 5.03 6.10 -15.14
CA PHE A 49 4.39 5.93 -13.83
C PHE A 49 2.85 5.90 -13.86
N ASP A 50 2.23 6.65 -14.76
CA ASP A 50 0.77 6.67 -14.89
C ASP A 50 0.24 5.35 -15.47
N GLU A 51 0.93 4.77 -16.45
CA GLU A 51 0.60 3.44 -16.98
C GLU A 51 0.73 2.37 -15.89
N TYR A 52 1.79 2.41 -15.07
CA TYR A 52 1.96 1.47 -13.97
C TYR A 52 0.81 1.56 -12.96
N ARG A 53 0.35 2.79 -12.66
CA ARG A 53 -0.78 3.02 -11.75
C ARG A 53 -2.07 2.50 -12.34
N ASN A 54 -2.30 2.71 -13.64
CA ASN A 54 -3.48 2.24 -14.33
C ASN A 54 -3.54 0.71 -14.37
N VAL A 55 -2.45 0.06 -14.78
CA VAL A 55 -2.36 -1.41 -14.78
C VAL A 55 -2.54 -1.98 -13.38
N ALA A 56 -1.88 -1.41 -12.36
CA ALA A 56 -2.06 -1.81 -10.97
C ALA A 56 -3.53 -1.75 -10.56
N ARG A 57 -4.20 -0.61 -10.81
CA ARG A 57 -5.63 -0.44 -10.50
C ARG A 57 -6.48 -1.49 -11.21
N THR A 58 -6.27 -1.74 -12.49
CA THR A 58 -7.01 -2.75 -13.26
C THR A 58 -6.84 -4.14 -12.68
N VAL A 59 -5.61 -4.56 -12.33
CA VAL A 59 -5.36 -5.87 -11.71
C VAL A 59 -6.10 -6.00 -10.37
N TYR A 60 -6.06 -4.98 -9.52
CA TYR A 60 -6.81 -4.97 -8.26
C TYR A 60 -8.32 -5.02 -8.48
N THR A 61 -8.84 -4.27 -9.47
CA THR A 61 -10.26 -4.28 -9.82
C THR A 61 -10.71 -5.65 -10.29
N ILE A 62 -9.96 -6.31 -11.18
CA ILE A 62 -10.28 -7.66 -11.67
C ILE A 62 -10.41 -8.64 -10.50
N VAL A 63 -9.41 -8.68 -9.60
CA VAL A 63 -9.45 -9.59 -8.45
C VAL A 63 -10.63 -9.26 -7.51
N ALA A 64 -10.91 -7.97 -7.31
CA ALA A 64 -12.01 -7.51 -6.46
C ALA A 64 -13.41 -7.87 -7.00
N ARG A 65 -13.55 -8.20 -8.29
CA ARG A 65 -14.80 -8.74 -8.85
C ARG A 65 -15.14 -10.12 -8.27
N TYR A 66 -14.13 -10.89 -7.85
CA TYR A 66 -14.31 -12.25 -7.32
C TYR A 66 -14.37 -12.26 -5.80
N THR A 67 -13.49 -11.53 -5.11
CA THR A 67 -13.47 -11.49 -3.65
C THR A 67 -12.85 -10.19 -3.14
N LEU A 68 -13.32 -9.73 -1.99
CA LEU A 68 -12.75 -8.59 -1.27
C LEU A 68 -11.74 -9.00 -0.19
N GLU A 69 -11.51 -10.31 0.00
CA GLU A 69 -10.50 -10.87 0.91
C GLU A 69 -9.09 -10.69 0.33
N ILE A 70 -8.71 -9.44 0.08
CA ILE A 70 -7.48 -9.04 -0.58
C ILE A 70 -6.57 -8.32 0.42
N LYS A 71 -5.33 -8.79 0.52
CA LYS A 71 -4.27 -8.12 1.26
C LYS A 71 -3.26 -7.54 0.29
N ALA A 72 -3.33 -6.23 0.11
CA ALA A 72 -2.39 -5.51 -0.75
C ALA A 72 -0.95 -5.60 -0.23
N VAL A 73 -0.01 -5.95 -1.13
CA VAL A 73 1.43 -6.06 -0.80
C VAL A 73 2.23 -4.95 -1.49
N SER A 74 2.03 -4.77 -2.80
CA SER A 74 2.62 -3.70 -3.61
C SER A 74 1.64 -3.28 -4.72
N CYS A 75 2.05 -2.43 -5.66
CA CYS A 75 1.21 -2.10 -6.82
C CYS A 75 0.97 -3.28 -7.77
N ASP A 76 1.83 -4.30 -7.74
CA ASP A 76 1.84 -5.46 -8.64
C ASP A 76 1.75 -6.81 -7.90
N GLU A 77 1.53 -6.81 -6.58
CA GLU A 77 1.49 -8.00 -5.74
C GLU A 77 0.38 -7.86 -4.69
N MET A 78 -0.40 -8.93 -4.54
CA MET A 78 -1.41 -9.06 -3.49
C MET A 78 -1.50 -10.50 -3.03
N TYR A 79 -2.00 -10.70 -1.81
CA TYR A 79 -2.53 -11.99 -1.41
C TYR A 79 -4.05 -11.95 -1.53
N VAL A 80 -4.65 -13.09 -1.88
CA VAL A 80 -6.09 -13.26 -1.99
C VAL A 80 -6.47 -14.52 -1.23
N ASP A 81 -7.42 -14.41 -0.31
CA ASP A 81 -8.02 -15.58 0.33
C ASP A 81 -9.26 -15.99 -0.47
N CYS A 82 -9.15 -17.14 -1.14
CA CYS A 82 -10.22 -17.70 -1.96
C CYS A 82 -11.04 -18.77 -1.23
N THR A 83 -10.82 -19.02 0.07
CA THR A 83 -11.45 -20.13 0.80
C THR A 83 -12.99 -20.05 0.71
N LYS A 84 -13.57 -18.91 1.12
CA LYS A 84 -15.02 -18.69 1.06
C LYS A 84 -15.56 -18.75 -0.37
N LEU A 85 -14.85 -18.11 -1.30
CA LEU A 85 -15.22 -18.08 -2.72
C LEU A 85 -15.29 -19.50 -3.31
N PHE A 86 -14.32 -20.35 -2.99
CA PHE A 86 -14.25 -21.71 -3.50
C PHE A 86 -15.32 -22.60 -2.88
N ASP A 87 -15.64 -22.41 -1.60
CA ASP A 87 -16.74 -23.11 -0.94
C ASP A 87 -18.11 -22.72 -1.55
N GLU A 88 -18.37 -21.43 -1.72
CA GLU A 88 -19.62 -20.89 -2.27
C GLU A 88 -19.86 -21.31 -3.73
N LEU A 89 -18.83 -21.20 -4.57
CA LEU A 89 -18.90 -21.55 -5.99
C LEU A 89 -18.58 -23.03 -6.25
N ARG A 90 -18.30 -23.81 -5.21
CA ARG A 90 -17.91 -25.24 -5.28
C ARG A 90 -16.72 -25.48 -6.23
N ILE A 91 -15.77 -24.55 -6.25
CA ILE A 91 -14.54 -24.67 -7.05
C ILE A 91 -13.63 -25.70 -6.38
N ARG A 92 -13.36 -26.80 -7.09
CA ARG A 92 -12.49 -27.89 -6.59
C ARG A 92 -11.07 -27.82 -7.13
N ASP A 93 -10.87 -27.13 -8.25
CA ASP A 93 -9.56 -26.97 -8.87
C ASP A 93 -9.08 -25.51 -8.73
N PRO A 94 -8.19 -25.24 -7.75
CA PRO A 94 -7.66 -23.89 -7.56
C PRO A 94 -6.72 -23.47 -8.70
N VAL A 95 -6.13 -24.42 -9.44
CA VAL A 95 -5.22 -24.14 -10.56
C VAL A 95 -6.02 -23.59 -11.73
N SER A 96 -7.14 -24.21 -12.09
CA SER A 96 -8.03 -23.72 -13.15
C SER A 96 -8.54 -22.29 -12.87
N PHE A 97 -8.94 -22.00 -11.62
CA PHE A 97 -9.31 -20.63 -11.24
C PHE A 97 -8.15 -19.63 -11.41
N ALA A 98 -6.93 -20.02 -11.02
CA ALA A 98 -5.76 -19.16 -11.16
C ALA A 98 -5.38 -18.92 -12.64
N GLU A 99 -5.51 -19.93 -13.51
CA GLU A 99 -5.33 -19.77 -14.96
C GLU A 99 -6.37 -18.80 -15.53
N HIS A 100 -7.65 -18.98 -15.18
CA HIS A 100 -8.72 -18.07 -15.60
C HIS A 100 -8.44 -16.61 -15.20
N LEU A 101 -8.03 -16.38 -13.94
CA LEU A 101 -7.68 -15.05 -13.46
C LEU A 101 -6.47 -14.45 -14.21
N ARG A 102 -5.46 -15.27 -14.52
CA ARG A 102 -4.29 -14.84 -15.30
C ARG A 102 -4.68 -14.44 -16.72
N ASP A 103 -5.57 -15.20 -17.36
CA ASP A 103 -6.07 -14.89 -18.70
C ASP A 103 -6.89 -13.60 -18.73
N GLU A 104 -7.72 -13.36 -17.71
CA GLU A 104 -8.45 -12.10 -17.58
C GLU A 104 -7.51 -10.90 -17.39
N ILE A 105 -6.53 -11.02 -16.49
CA ILE A 105 -5.49 -10.00 -16.29
C ILE A 105 -4.76 -9.73 -17.60
N ARG A 106 -4.35 -10.78 -18.32
CA ARG A 106 -3.66 -10.64 -19.61
C ARG A 106 -4.54 -9.96 -20.66
N ARG A 107 -5.81 -10.33 -20.74
CA ARG A 107 -6.76 -9.78 -21.71
C ARG A 107 -7.00 -8.27 -21.49
N GLU A 108 -7.14 -7.83 -20.24
CA GLU A 108 -7.42 -6.43 -19.93
C GLU A 108 -6.17 -5.55 -19.88
N THR A 109 -5.01 -6.10 -19.50
CA THR A 109 -3.81 -5.29 -19.26
C THR A 109 -2.68 -5.53 -20.28
N GLY A 110 -2.79 -6.57 -21.11
CA GLY A 110 -1.69 -7.05 -21.95
C GLY A 110 -0.50 -7.64 -21.16
N CYS A 111 -0.57 -7.69 -19.83
CA CYS A 111 0.54 -8.06 -18.96
C CYS A 111 0.36 -9.49 -18.41
N PRO A 112 1.41 -10.34 -18.41
CA PRO A 112 1.34 -11.65 -17.77
C PRO A 112 1.41 -11.55 -16.24
N ALA A 113 0.73 -12.46 -15.55
CA ALA A 113 0.83 -12.64 -14.10
C ALA A 113 1.25 -14.08 -13.77
N SER A 114 1.94 -14.25 -12.63
CA SER A 114 2.23 -15.58 -12.05
C SER A 114 1.48 -15.73 -10.74
N VAL A 115 0.94 -16.91 -10.47
CA VAL A 115 0.16 -17.18 -9.26
C VAL A 115 0.77 -18.35 -8.49
N GLY A 116 1.01 -18.15 -7.19
CA GLY A 116 1.38 -19.21 -6.25
C GLY A 116 0.20 -19.51 -5.34
N ILE A 117 -0.12 -20.79 -5.18
CA ILE A 117 -1.24 -21.28 -4.39
C ILE A 117 -0.69 -22.16 -3.29
N GLY A 118 -1.14 -21.95 -2.05
CA GLY A 118 -0.77 -22.80 -0.92
C GLY A 118 -1.65 -22.49 0.29
N ARG A 119 -1.56 -23.36 1.32
CA ARG A 119 -2.39 -23.29 2.54
C ARG A 119 -2.20 -22.03 3.40
N SER A 120 -1.16 -21.25 3.14
CA SER A 120 -0.82 -20.03 3.90
C SER A 120 -0.17 -18.98 3.01
N THR A 121 -0.14 -17.72 3.46
CA THR A 121 0.49 -16.63 2.69
C THR A 121 1.97 -16.88 2.45
N LEU A 122 2.66 -17.52 3.39
CA LEU A 122 4.06 -17.93 3.24
C LEU A 122 4.23 -18.95 2.10
N MET A 123 3.43 -20.02 2.11
CA MET A 123 3.50 -21.06 1.08
C MET A 123 3.15 -20.50 -0.30
N ALA A 124 2.07 -19.71 -0.39
CA ALA A 124 1.66 -19.06 -1.63
C ALA A 124 2.79 -18.16 -2.18
N ARG A 125 3.41 -17.32 -1.34
CA ARG A 125 4.53 -16.45 -1.75
C ARG A 125 5.73 -17.25 -2.29
N LEU A 126 6.08 -18.35 -1.63
CA LEU A 126 7.19 -19.21 -2.04
C LEU A 126 6.85 -19.95 -3.35
N ALA A 127 5.63 -20.48 -3.47
CA ALA A 127 5.12 -21.11 -4.69
C ALA A 127 5.19 -20.15 -5.90
N THR A 128 4.84 -18.86 -5.71
CA THR A 128 4.92 -17.84 -6.77
C THR A 128 6.34 -17.69 -7.34
N ARG A 129 7.40 -17.99 -6.56
CA ARG A 129 8.78 -17.95 -7.08
C ARG A 129 9.03 -19.03 -8.12
N TYR A 130 8.44 -20.21 -7.94
CA TYR A 130 8.52 -21.33 -8.87
C TYR A 130 7.52 -21.21 -10.03
N ALA A 131 6.45 -20.45 -9.84
CA ALA A 131 5.48 -20.09 -10.89
C ALA A 131 6.00 -19.02 -11.87
N LYS A 132 7.14 -18.39 -11.58
CA LYS A 132 7.71 -17.30 -12.38
C LYS A 132 8.68 -17.84 -13.43
N PRO A 133 8.63 -17.36 -14.69
CA PRO A 133 7.67 -16.41 -15.28
C PRO A 133 6.35 -17.04 -15.71
N ASP A 134 5.27 -16.25 -15.67
CA ASP A 134 4.00 -16.49 -16.38
C ASP A 134 3.44 -17.92 -16.23
N GLY A 135 3.13 -18.30 -14.99
CA GLY A 135 2.67 -19.65 -14.68
C GLY A 135 1.92 -19.70 -13.36
N VAL A 136 1.39 -20.88 -13.06
CA VAL A 136 0.76 -21.22 -11.79
C VAL A 136 1.57 -22.31 -11.09
N ARG A 137 1.75 -22.17 -9.77
CA ARG A 137 2.29 -23.25 -8.93
C ARG A 137 1.38 -23.45 -7.73
N HIS A 138 0.81 -24.64 -7.62
CA HIS A 138 0.11 -25.09 -6.42
C HIS A 138 1.03 -25.95 -5.55
N VAL A 139 1.05 -25.66 -4.26
CA VAL A 139 1.68 -26.50 -3.23
C VAL A 139 0.55 -27.05 -2.36
N PRO A 140 0.17 -28.34 -2.55
CA PRO A 140 -0.85 -29.00 -1.75
C PRO A 140 -0.51 -29.02 -0.25
N ALA A 141 -1.52 -29.19 0.60
CA ALA A 141 -1.33 -29.18 2.05
C ALA A 141 -0.42 -30.34 2.52
N GLU A 142 -0.56 -31.50 1.89
CA GLU A 142 0.20 -32.72 2.11
C GLU A 142 1.68 -32.61 1.68
N GLU A 143 1.99 -31.74 0.71
CA GLU A 143 3.37 -31.51 0.25
C GLU A 143 4.05 -30.34 0.98
N SER A 144 3.32 -29.58 1.79
CA SER A 144 3.79 -28.31 2.35
C SER A 144 5.06 -28.46 3.20
N ASP A 145 5.14 -29.53 4.01
CA ASP A 145 6.27 -29.75 4.91
C ASP A 145 7.55 -30.15 4.15
N VAL A 146 7.40 -30.97 3.10
CA VAL A 146 8.51 -31.37 2.21
C VAL A 146 8.98 -30.18 1.38
N PHE A 147 8.04 -29.37 0.89
CA PHE A 147 8.32 -28.17 0.11
C PHE A 147 9.11 -27.15 0.94
N ILE A 148 8.64 -26.80 2.14
CA ILE A 148 9.33 -25.80 2.96
C ILE A 148 10.69 -26.28 3.43
N ALA A 149 10.85 -27.56 3.80
CA ALA A 149 12.13 -28.12 4.23
C ALA A 149 13.23 -27.97 3.15
N ASN A 150 12.86 -28.12 1.88
CA ASN A 150 13.79 -27.98 0.75
C ASN A 150 13.97 -26.54 0.26
N GLU A 151 13.17 -25.60 0.76
CA GLU A 151 13.23 -24.20 0.36
C GLU A 151 14.54 -23.53 0.86
N LYS A 152 15.03 -22.57 0.09
CA LYS A 152 16.23 -21.82 0.50
C LYS A 152 15.89 -20.83 1.60
N VAL A 153 16.69 -20.80 2.66
CA VAL A 153 16.52 -19.87 3.80
C VAL A 153 16.47 -18.41 3.36
N ARG A 154 17.33 -18.03 2.40
CA ARG A 154 17.38 -16.70 1.79
C ARG A 154 16.11 -16.27 1.04
N ASN A 155 15.21 -17.20 0.72
CA ASN A 155 13.94 -16.90 0.07
C ASN A 155 12.82 -16.62 1.09
N LEU A 156 13.03 -16.91 2.38
CA LEU A 156 12.06 -16.63 3.43
C LEU A 156 11.82 -15.11 3.57
N PRO A 157 10.55 -14.68 3.69
CA PRO A 157 10.22 -13.27 3.82
C PRO A 157 10.79 -12.69 5.12
N GLY A 158 11.27 -11.44 5.05
CA GLY A 158 11.88 -10.77 6.20
C GLY A 158 13.35 -11.12 6.45
N LEU A 159 13.92 -12.08 5.73
CA LEU A 159 15.33 -12.43 5.83
C LEU A 159 16.20 -11.63 4.84
N GLY A 160 16.65 -10.45 5.26
CA GLY A 160 17.58 -9.62 4.48
C GLY A 160 19.03 -10.10 4.55
N TYR A 161 19.89 -9.52 3.70
CA TYR A 161 21.34 -9.83 3.64
C TYR A 161 22.04 -9.79 5.01
N GLN A 162 21.77 -8.75 5.81
CA GLN A 162 22.38 -8.61 7.14
C GLN A 162 21.93 -9.70 8.11
N THR A 163 20.64 -10.03 8.12
CA THR A 163 20.07 -11.08 8.98
C THR A 163 20.63 -12.45 8.58
N TYR A 164 20.70 -12.73 7.29
CA TYR A 164 21.30 -13.95 6.77
C TYR A 164 22.79 -14.05 7.09
N SER A 165 23.55 -12.96 6.94
CA SER A 165 24.97 -12.93 7.30
C SER A 165 25.21 -13.19 8.79
N LYS A 166 24.33 -12.70 9.68
CA LYS A 166 24.39 -13.01 11.12
C LYS A 166 24.14 -14.48 11.40
N LEU A 167 23.15 -15.08 10.75
CA LEU A 167 22.86 -16.51 10.87
C LEU A 167 24.07 -17.34 10.44
N VAL A 168 24.63 -17.05 9.27
CA VAL A 168 25.79 -17.77 8.74
C VAL A 168 27.02 -17.58 9.64
N GLY A 169 27.24 -16.37 10.15
CA GLY A 169 28.35 -16.11 11.07
C GLY A 169 28.23 -16.83 12.42
N ALA A 170 27.01 -17.13 12.88
CA ALA A 170 26.78 -17.78 14.17
C ALA A 170 26.72 -19.32 14.09
N PHE A 171 26.14 -19.85 13.01
CA PHE A 171 25.81 -21.28 12.90
C PHE A 171 26.47 -21.97 11.69
N GLY A 172 27.28 -21.24 10.92
CA GLY A 172 27.88 -21.75 9.69
C GLY A 172 26.96 -21.62 8.47
N PRO A 173 27.40 -22.09 7.29
CA PRO A 173 26.64 -22.00 6.06
C PRO A 173 25.30 -22.75 6.17
N ILE A 174 24.20 -22.03 5.93
CA ILE A 174 22.84 -22.58 5.93
C ILE A 174 22.19 -22.19 4.60
N GLU A 175 21.90 -23.17 3.76
CA GLU A 175 21.19 -22.97 2.49
C GLU A 175 19.70 -23.31 2.60
N LYS A 176 19.35 -24.43 3.24
CA LYS A 176 17.97 -24.97 3.25
C LYS A 176 17.26 -24.75 4.59
N CYS A 177 15.94 -24.61 4.56
CA CYS A 177 15.13 -24.49 5.77
C CYS A 177 15.24 -25.73 6.69
N SER A 178 15.43 -26.93 6.13
CA SER A 178 15.66 -28.15 6.92
C SER A 178 16.89 -28.04 7.83
N GLU A 179 17.92 -27.30 7.42
CA GLU A 179 19.13 -27.08 8.22
C GLU A 179 18.84 -26.14 9.41
N LEU A 180 17.91 -25.20 9.25
CA LEU A 180 17.44 -24.36 10.37
C LEU A 180 16.63 -25.15 11.40
N HIS A 181 16.09 -26.33 11.05
CA HIS A 181 15.33 -27.12 12.01
C HIS A 181 16.19 -27.63 13.16
N MET A 182 17.50 -27.77 12.93
CA MET A 182 18.49 -28.20 13.93
C MET A 182 18.82 -27.10 14.94
N ILE A 183 18.45 -25.84 14.66
CA ILE A 183 18.71 -24.70 15.55
C ILE A 183 17.49 -24.47 16.43
N THR A 184 17.73 -24.35 17.73
CA THR A 184 16.63 -24.15 18.68
C THR A 184 16.05 -22.74 18.57
N ARG A 185 14.77 -22.62 18.95
CA ARG A 185 14.09 -21.33 19.02
C ARG A 185 14.86 -20.30 19.87
N ASN A 186 15.35 -20.72 21.05
CA ASN A 186 16.08 -19.85 21.97
C ASN A 186 17.37 -19.30 21.36
N GLU A 187 18.10 -20.11 20.58
CA GLU A 187 19.31 -19.67 19.90
C GLU A 187 19.01 -18.62 18.82
N LEU A 188 17.95 -18.83 18.03
CA LEU A 188 17.51 -17.84 17.04
C LEU A 188 17.02 -16.54 17.69
N GLU A 189 16.28 -16.63 18.79
CA GLU A 189 15.82 -15.48 19.57
C GLU A 189 16.99 -14.71 20.21
N ARG A 190 18.02 -15.41 20.70
CA ARG A 190 19.24 -14.79 21.24
C ARG A 190 20.02 -14.04 20.16
N LEU A 191 20.11 -14.60 18.95
CA LEU A 191 20.86 -13.99 17.85
C LEU A 191 20.12 -12.82 17.18
N LEU A 192 18.83 -12.99 16.90
CA LEU A 192 18.04 -12.07 16.08
C LEU A 192 17.09 -11.19 16.90
N GLY A 193 16.94 -11.47 18.19
CA GLY A 193 15.91 -10.91 19.06
C GLY A 193 14.61 -11.72 19.03
N LYS A 194 13.90 -11.73 20.17
CA LYS A 194 12.70 -12.55 20.42
C LYS A 194 11.73 -12.66 19.24
N LYS A 195 11.29 -11.51 18.70
CA LYS A 195 10.29 -11.49 17.62
C LYS A 195 10.82 -12.06 16.30
N ALA A 196 12.02 -11.66 15.90
CA ALA A 196 12.58 -12.08 14.61
C ALA A 196 13.03 -13.54 14.65
N GLY A 197 13.59 -13.99 15.79
CA GLY A 197 13.95 -15.38 16.03
C GLY A 197 12.74 -16.31 16.02
N ASP A 198 11.68 -15.98 16.77
CA ASP A 198 10.41 -16.73 16.76
C ASP A 198 9.80 -16.81 15.35
N GLN A 199 9.76 -15.67 14.64
CA GLN A 199 9.20 -15.64 13.29
C GLN A 199 10.00 -16.54 12.33
N LEU A 200 11.33 -16.49 12.37
CA LEU A 200 12.17 -17.35 11.53
C LEU A 200 11.99 -18.82 11.89
N TYR A 201 11.94 -19.14 13.19
CA TYR A 201 11.73 -20.50 13.69
C TYR A 201 10.43 -21.11 13.15
N LYS A 202 9.34 -20.35 13.17
CA LYS A 202 8.03 -20.74 12.61
C LYS A 202 8.07 -20.85 11.08
N MET A 203 8.55 -19.82 10.38
CA MET A 203 8.54 -19.77 8.92
C MET A 203 9.33 -20.90 8.27
N CYS A 204 10.49 -21.28 8.84
CA CYS A 204 11.27 -22.39 8.28
C CYS A 204 10.57 -23.75 8.41
N ARG A 205 9.52 -23.85 9.23
CA ARG A 205 8.65 -25.03 9.40
C ARG A 205 7.31 -24.89 8.66
N GLY A 206 7.15 -23.84 7.85
CA GLY A 206 5.94 -23.59 7.08
C GLY A 206 4.79 -22.98 7.89
N GLU A 207 5.06 -22.60 9.15
CA GLU A 207 4.09 -21.95 10.02
C GLU A 207 4.08 -20.44 9.73
N SER A 208 2.89 -19.88 9.51
CA SER A 208 2.66 -18.45 9.28
C SER A 208 1.50 -17.97 10.13
N GLU A 209 1.68 -16.82 10.78
CA GLU A 209 0.55 -16.09 11.38
C GLU A 209 -0.14 -15.29 10.28
N ASP A 210 -1.05 -15.96 9.57
CA ASP A 210 -1.89 -15.32 8.57
C ASP A 210 -2.94 -14.47 9.31
N LYS A 211 -2.64 -13.18 9.44
CA LYS A 211 -3.59 -12.19 9.97
C LYS A 211 -4.76 -12.03 9.02
N ASP A 212 -5.94 -11.78 9.59
CA ASP A 212 -7.17 -11.45 8.86
C ASP A 212 -6.89 -10.50 7.68
N PHE A 213 -7.29 -10.92 6.49
CA PHE A 213 -7.09 -10.16 5.26
C PHE A 213 -7.90 -8.86 5.26
N ILE A 214 -9.04 -8.86 5.97
CA ILE A 214 -9.91 -7.70 6.18
C ILE A 214 -9.33 -6.72 7.22
N ALA A 215 -8.37 -7.13 8.06
CA ALA A 215 -7.86 -6.25 9.11
C ALA A 215 -7.27 -4.98 8.50
N THR A 216 -7.92 -3.85 8.75
CA THR A 216 -7.51 -2.55 8.27
C THR A 216 -6.11 -2.28 8.79
N ASN A 217 -5.10 -2.30 7.91
CA ASN A 217 -3.76 -1.84 8.26
C ASN A 217 -3.81 -0.32 8.44
N LEU A 218 -4.26 0.10 9.63
CA LEU A 218 -4.31 1.51 10.00
C LEU A 218 -2.89 2.07 9.89
N ARG A 219 -2.76 3.14 9.11
CA ARG A 219 -1.49 3.82 8.91
C ARG A 219 -0.97 4.31 10.25
N LYS A 220 0.26 3.95 10.57
CA LYS A 220 0.89 4.25 11.88
C LYS A 220 1.86 5.43 11.84
N SER A 221 2.25 5.86 10.65
CA SER A 221 3.23 6.92 10.45
C SER A 221 3.11 7.51 9.05
N VAL A 222 3.44 8.79 8.92
CA VAL A 222 3.60 9.52 7.66
C VAL A 222 5.01 10.09 7.63
N SER A 223 5.71 9.95 6.50
CA SER A 223 7.07 10.44 6.36
C SER A 223 7.37 11.04 4.99
N CYS A 224 8.42 11.84 4.93
CA CYS A 224 9.01 12.35 3.71
C CYS A 224 10.52 12.21 3.83
N ASP A 225 11.10 11.43 2.91
CA ASP A 225 12.51 11.05 2.94
C ASP A 225 13.12 11.44 1.60
N ILE A 226 13.97 12.47 1.60
CA ILE A 226 14.68 12.92 0.39
C ILE A 226 16.15 12.68 0.60
N ASN A 227 16.66 11.81 -0.26
CA ASN A 227 17.89 11.11 -0.02
C ASN A 227 18.79 11.05 -1.26
N TYR A 228 18.63 12.04 -2.12
CA TYR A 228 19.34 12.15 -3.37
C TYR A 228 19.39 13.63 -3.72
N GLY A 229 20.54 14.12 -4.20
CA GLY A 229 20.69 15.54 -4.52
C GLY A 229 20.87 16.48 -3.33
N ILE A 230 20.98 15.97 -2.10
CA ILE A 230 21.18 16.81 -0.92
C ILE A 230 22.63 17.33 -0.88
N ARG A 231 22.82 18.62 -1.13
CA ARG A 231 24.08 19.36 -1.02
C ARG A 231 23.77 20.76 -0.52
N PHE A 232 24.18 21.08 0.70
CA PHE A 232 24.00 22.39 1.31
C PHE A 232 25.35 23.01 1.63
N THR A 233 25.42 24.34 1.51
CA THR A 233 26.57 25.15 1.91
C THR A 233 26.24 26.05 3.10
N LYS A 234 24.97 26.41 3.27
CA LYS A 234 24.51 27.37 4.28
C LYS A 234 23.37 26.82 5.13
N LYS A 235 23.33 27.21 6.42
CA LYS A 235 22.23 26.89 7.33
C LYS A 235 20.86 27.40 6.82
N SER A 236 20.84 28.53 6.09
CA SER A 236 19.62 29.09 5.49
C SER A 236 18.99 28.18 4.44
N GLU A 237 19.80 27.45 3.66
CA GLU A 237 19.33 26.50 2.64
C GLU A 237 18.65 25.29 3.32
N VAL A 238 19.24 24.78 4.40
CA VAL A 238 18.63 23.71 5.21
C VAL A 238 17.30 24.18 5.80
N ALA A 239 17.24 25.40 6.32
CA ALA A 239 16.01 25.94 6.89
C ALA A 239 14.90 26.09 5.84
N HIS A 240 15.24 26.57 4.65
CA HIS A 240 14.32 26.61 3.52
C HIS A 240 13.85 25.21 3.11
N PHE A 241 14.77 24.25 3.02
CA PHE A 241 14.47 22.87 2.68
C PHE A 241 13.52 22.21 3.70
N LEU A 242 13.77 22.38 5.00
CA LEU A 242 12.90 21.86 6.05
C LEU A 242 11.50 22.48 6.01
N LYS A 243 11.37 23.75 5.60
CA LYS A 243 10.06 24.39 5.35
C LYS A 243 9.31 23.71 4.20
N VAL A 244 9.98 23.43 3.09
CA VAL A 244 9.40 22.71 1.95
C VAL A 244 8.95 21.30 2.36
N VAL A 245 9.79 20.58 3.11
CA VAL A 245 9.44 19.25 3.65
C VAL A 245 8.25 19.33 4.61
N GLY A 246 8.18 20.38 5.44
CA GLY A 246 7.04 20.63 6.33
C GLY A 246 5.72 20.79 5.58
N LEU A 247 5.71 21.56 4.48
CA LEU A 247 4.53 21.72 3.62
C LEU A 247 4.12 20.40 2.95
N GLU A 248 5.08 19.60 2.50
CA GLU A 248 4.80 18.29 1.91
C GLU A 248 4.24 17.30 2.95
N LEU A 249 4.74 17.34 4.19
CA LEU A 249 4.20 16.53 5.28
C LEU A 249 2.79 16.95 5.66
N GLU A 250 2.47 18.24 5.68
CA GLU A 250 1.12 18.75 5.91
C GLU A 250 0.14 18.20 4.85
N LYS A 251 0.49 18.27 3.56
CA LYS A 251 -0.31 17.68 2.48
C LYS A 251 -0.53 16.18 2.69
N LYS A 252 0.54 15.42 2.97
CA LYS A 252 0.46 13.98 3.21
C LYS A 252 -0.37 13.61 4.44
N LEU A 253 -0.27 14.39 5.52
CA LEU A 253 -1.07 14.22 6.73
C LEU A 253 -2.55 14.51 6.46
N ALA A 254 -2.84 15.57 5.72
CA ALA A 254 -4.21 15.91 5.31
C ALA A 254 -4.83 14.81 4.43
N SER A 255 -4.12 14.33 3.39
CA SER A 255 -4.59 13.22 2.54
C SER A 255 -4.81 11.93 3.32
N ALA A 256 -3.97 11.66 4.34
CA ALA A 256 -4.12 10.51 5.22
C ALA A 256 -5.18 10.73 6.32
N LYS A 257 -5.72 11.95 6.48
CA LYS A 257 -6.59 12.36 7.59
C LYS A 257 -5.98 12.08 8.96
N MET A 258 -4.69 12.38 9.10
CA MET A 258 -3.92 12.15 10.32
C MET A 258 -3.34 13.45 10.85
N ALA A 259 -3.15 13.51 12.17
CA ALA A 259 -2.33 14.50 12.85
C ALA A 259 -1.21 13.78 13.62
N THR A 260 -0.09 14.45 13.86
CA THR A 260 1.05 13.88 14.58
C THR A 260 1.26 14.50 15.95
N ARG A 261 1.66 13.68 16.92
CA ARG A 261 2.08 14.08 18.28
C ARG A 261 3.56 13.87 18.52
N SER A 262 4.29 13.34 17.52
CA SER A 262 5.72 13.12 17.59
C SER A 262 6.35 13.44 16.25
N ILE A 263 7.48 14.13 16.27
CA ILE A 263 8.23 14.48 15.07
C ILE A 263 9.63 13.94 15.24
N THR A 264 10.11 13.22 14.23
CA THR A 264 11.47 12.71 14.18
C THR A 264 12.19 13.35 13.02
N LEU A 265 13.33 13.98 13.29
CA LEU A 265 14.27 14.39 12.25
C LEU A 265 15.34 13.32 12.13
N LYS A 266 15.64 12.92 10.90
CA LYS A 266 16.70 11.98 10.57
C LYS A 266 17.61 12.61 9.53
N LEU A 267 18.90 12.65 9.84
CA LEU A 267 19.94 13.18 8.97
C LEU A 267 20.89 12.06 8.58
N MET A 268 21.33 12.07 7.32
CA MET A 268 22.46 11.28 6.90
C MET A 268 23.64 12.23 6.76
N ILE A 269 24.76 11.86 7.37
CA ILE A 269 25.96 12.69 7.44
C ILE A 269 27.09 11.86 6.84
N ARG A 270 27.81 12.42 5.87
CA ARG A 270 28.97 11.77 5.23
C ARG A 270 29.92 11.24 6.32
N CYS A 271 30.39 9.99 6.17
CA CYS A 271 31.44 9.48 7.06
C CYS A 271 32.73 10.28 6.85
N ALA A 272 33.53 10.47 7.90
CA ALA A 272 34.71 11.34 7.84
C ALA A 272 35.71 10.88 6.76
N ASP A 273 35.88 9.56 6.62
CA ASP A 273 36.74 8.84 5.67
C ASP A 273 36.11 8.67 4.27
N ALA A 274 34.83 8.96 4.11
CA ALA A 274 34.15 8.81 2.83
C ALA A 274 34.45 10.00 1.89
N PRO A 275 34.59 9.77 0.57
CA PRO A 275 34.87 10.85 -0.38
C PRO A 275 33.73 11.88 -0.43
N VAL A 276 34.09 13.15 -0.64
CA VAL A 276 33.12 14.26 -0.76
C VAL A 276 32.22 14.07 -1.98
N GLU A 277 32.84 13.77 -3.12
CA GLU A 277 32.16 13.38 -4.35
C GLU A 277 31.86 11.89 -4.35
N THR A 278 30.60 11.55 -4.58
CA THR A 278 30.11 10.19 -4.43
C THR A 278 30.15 9.46 -5.77
N PRO A 279 30.45 8.14 -5.80
CA PRO A 279 30.50 7.39 -7.05
C PRO A 279 29.20 7.48 -7.86
N LYS A 280 28.05 7.39 -7.18
CA LYS A 280 26.74 7.64 -7.78
C LYS A 280 26.50 9.15 -7.79
N TYR A 281 26.44 9.77 -8.97
CA TYR A 281 26.18 11.20 -9.13
C TYR A 281 25.01 11.65 -8.23
N LEU A 282 25.24 12.66 -7.39
CA LEU A 282 24.30 13.19 -6.39
C LEU A 282 23.77 12.19 -5.34
N GLY A 283 24.28 10.96 -5.33
CA GLY A 283 24.06 9.99 -4.27
C GLY A 283 24.67 10.48 -2.96
N HIS A 284 24.28 9.86 -1.85
CA HIS A 284 24.81 10.20 -0.53
C HIS A 284 26.14 9.57 -0.19
N GLY A 285 26.49 8.46 -0.84
CA GLY A 285 27.72 7.73 -0.50
C GLY A 285 27.63 7.08 0.89
N GLU A 286 28.77 6.93 1.54
CA GLU A 286 28.82 6.34 2.88
C GLU A 286 28.51 7.39 3.93
N CYS A 287 27.56 7.08 4.82
CA CYS A 287 27.03 8.02 5.78
C CYS A 287 26.73 7.38 7.13
N ASN A 288 26.96 8.16 8.18
CA ASN A 288 26.40 7.95 9.51
C ASN A 288 24.96 8.46 9.57
N VAL A 289 24.13 7.82 10.39
CA VAL A 289 22.73 8.22 10.60
C VAL A 289 22.60 8.89 11.95
N GLN A 290 22.12 10.13 11.98
CA GLN A 290 21.68 10.78 13.22
C GLN A 290 20.17 10.94 13.22
N ASN A 291 19.54 10.71 14.36
CA ASN A 291 18.10 10.91 14.52
C ASN A 291 17.80 11.47 15.91
N LYS A 292 16.80 12.36 15.98
CA LYS A 292 16.24 12.90 17.22
C LYS A 292 14.75 13.07 17.03
N SER A 293 14.02 12.90 18.12
CA SER A 293 12.57 13.01 18.14
C SER A 293 12.11 14.01 19.20
N ALA A 294 10.99 14.67 18.95
CA ALA A 294 10.29 15.49 19.92
C ALA A 294 8.84 15.03 20.01
N SER A 295 8.28 15.08 21.21
CA SER A 295 6.83 14.91 21.45
C SER A 295 6.16 16.27 21.55
N LEU A 296 4.89 16.33 21.16
CA LEU A 296 4.06 17.52 21.20
C LEU A 296 2.90 17.29 22.16
N ASP A 297 2.51 18.32 22.90
CA ASP A 297 1.38 18.26 23.84
C ASP A 297 0.05 17.97 23.12
N HIS A 298 -0.13 18.63 21.97
CA HIS A 298 -1.30 18.47 21.11
C HIS A 298 -0.94 17.93 19.72
N PRO A 299 -1.78 17.08 19.11
CA PRO A 299 -1.60 16.66 17.73
C PRO A 299 -1.63 17.84 16.76
N THR A 300 -0.80 17.80 15.73
CA THR A 300 -0.78 18.83 14.68
C THR A 300 -0.64 18.23 13.30
N GLY A 301 -1.28 18.86 12.31
CA GLY A 301 -0.97 18.70 10.89
C GLY A 301 -0.20 19.90 10.31
N SER A 302 0.02 20.96 11.10
CA SER A 302 0.50 22.25 10.59
C SER A 302 1.96 22.22 10.17
N ALA A 303 2.22 22.60 8.92
CA ALA A 303 3.56 22.76 8.39
C ALA A 303 4.42 23.73 9.23
N LYS A 304 3.82 24.80 9.78
CA LYS A 304 4.51 25.78 10.61
C LYS A 304 5.07 25.16 11.89
N VAL A 305 4.25 24.37 12.60
CA VAL A 305 4.66 23.68 13.82
C VAL A 305 5.70 22.62 13.50
N ILE A 306 5.46 21.81 12.47
CA ILE A 306 6.38 20.75 12.03
C ILE A 306 7.77 21.32 11.70
N THR A 307 7.81 22.40 10.91
CA THR A 307 9.06 23.07 10.51
C THR A 307 9.80 23.63 11.72
N THR A 308 9.08 24.28 12.65
CA THR A 308 9.68 24.86 13.86
C THR A 308 10.35 23.80 14.72
N ILE A 309 9.69 22.66 14.91
CA ILE A 309 10.23 21.54 15.69
C ILE A 309 11.40 20.88 14.96
N ALA A 310 11.29 20.69 13.64
CA ALA A 310 12.39 20.16 12.84
C ALA A 310 13.64 21.04 12.91
N LEU A 311 13.49 22.36 12.87
CA LEU A 311 14.59 23.32 13.04
C LEU A 311 15.22 23.23 14.44
N LYS A 312 14.42 23.13 15.50
CA LYS A 312 14.93 22.91 16.86
C LYS A 312 15.72 21.61 16.97
N LEU A 313 15.19 20.51 16.41
CA LEU A 313 15.88 19.22 16.38
C LEU A 313 17.18 19.30 15.58
N PHE A 314 17.18 20.01 14.46
CA PHE A 314 18.36 20.24 13.63
C PHE A 314 19.45 21.01 14.40
N THR A 315 19.11 22.13 15.03
CA THR A 315 20.02 22.91 15.87
C THR A 315 20.60 22.06 16.99
N ASN A 316 19.78 21.21 17.63
CA ASN A 316 20.23 20.32 18.69
C ASN A 316 21.17 19.21 18.20
N MET A 317 21.11 18.81 16.93
CA MET A 317 22.06 17.84 16.35
C MET A 317 23.39 18.50 15.95
N ASP A 318 23.35 19.80 15.65
CA ASP A 318 24.46 20.62 15.16
C ASP A 318 25.38 19.91 14.14
N PRO A 319 24.83 19.45 13.00
CA PRO A 319 25.63 18.74 12.01
C PRO A 319 26.49 19.70 11.19
N VAL A 320 27.62 19.21 10.69
CA VAL A 320 28.41 19.90 9.66
C VAL A 320 27.57 19.99 8.38
N ILE A 321 27.27 21.22 7.94
CA ILE A 321 26.30 21.49 6.86
C ILE A 321 26.73 20.87 5.53
N THR A 322 28.01 21.00 5.19
CA THR A 322 28.58 20.47 3.94
C THR A 322 28.63 18.95 3.88
N ASP A 323 28.48 18.27 5.02
CA ASP A 323 28.45 16.81 5.13
C ASP A 323 27.03 16.24 5.14
N LEU A 324 25.99 17.08 5.10
CA LEU A 324 24.62 16.60 4.96
C LEU A 324 24.43 15.87 3.63
N ARG A 325 23.82 14.69 3.71
CA ARG A 325 23.49 13.78 2.61
C ARG A 325 22.12 13.14 2.89
N GLY A 326 21.64 12.24 2.03
CA GLY A 326 20.48 11.41 2.36
C GLY A 326 20.47 10.01 1.71
N LYS A 327 19.90 8.96 2.34
CA LYS A 327 20.01 7.51 2.02
C LYS A 327 19.46 6.92 0.68
N SER A 328 20.28 6.11 0.02
CA SER A 328 19.98 5.10 -1.01
C SER A 328 20.87 3.86 -0.82
N LYS A 329 20.30 2.81 -0.21
CA LYS A 329 20.53 1.37 -0.48
C LYS A 329 19.64 0.53 0.44
N GLY A 330 18.91 -0.42 -0.15
CA GLY A 330 18.24 -1.56 0.52
C GLY A 330 16.98 -1.24 1.36
N PRO A 331 15.99 -2.15 1.40
CA PRO A 331 14.62 -1.85 1.81
C PRO A 331 14.52 -1.65 3.32
N HIS A 332 13.65 -0.70 3.69
CA HIS A 332 13.31 -0.28 5.04
C HIS A 332 14.43 0.47 5.79
N MET A 333 14.29 1.81 5.89
CA MET A 333 14.49 2.49 7.18
C MET A 333 13.89 3.90 7.15
N LEU A 334 12.82 4.01 7.92
CA LEU A 334 11.86 5.10 8.10
C LEU A 334 12.52 6.44 8.50
N CYS A 335 11.91 7.56 8.12
CA CYS A 335 11.69 8.65 9.07
C CYS A 335 10.50 8.22 9.94
N ASN A 336 10.82 7.75 11.15
CA ASN A 336 9.86 7.10 12.02
C ASN A 336 9.24 8.16 12.94
N ILE A 337 8.03 8.61 12.63
CA ILE A 337 7.14 9.14 13.66
C ILE A 337 6.63 7.92 14.46
N ARG A 338 7.37 7.50 15.50
CA ARG A 338 6.94 6.58 16.58
C ARG A 338 7.74 6.96 17.83
N LYS A 339 7.19 6.96 19.06
CA LYS A 339 6.21 6.03 19.65
C LYS A 339 5.48 6.69 20.84
N TRP A 340 4.26 6.21 21.07
CA TRP A 340 3.33 6.47 22.19
C TRP A 340 2.73 7.86 22.29
N ILE A 341 1.53 7.98 21.70
CA ILE A 341 0.41 8.44 22.51
C ILE A 341 -0.69 7.37 22.42
N ARG A 342 -0.82 6.65 23.54
CA ARG A 342 -2.10 6.15 24.02
C ARG A 342 -2.84 7.41 24.45
N PHE A 343 -3.68 7.95 23.57
CA PHE A 343 -4.98 8.39 24.06
C PHE A 343 -5.90 7.29 23.62
N ILE A 344 -6.65 6.78 24.59
CA ILE A 344 -7.86 6.01 24.40
C ILE A 344 -8.58 6.59 23.19
N PHE A 345 -8.62 5.79 22.13
CA PHE A 345 -9.86 5.26 21.65
C PHE A 345 -9.53 3.81 21.18
N ALA A 346 -10.04 2.66 21.65
CA ALA A 346 -11.29 2.40 22.34
C ALA A 346 -12.24 3.59 22.21
N LEU A 347 -12.61 3.90 20.96
CA LEU A 347 -13.98 4.30 20.79
C LEU A 347 -14.73 3.05 21.23
N ALA A 348 -15.04 2.99 22.54
CA ALA A 348 -16.42 2.76 22.87
C ALA A 348 -17.20 3.58 21.85
N GLU A 349 -18.03 2.88 21.10
CA GLU A 349 -18.89 3.35 20.01
C GLU A 349 -19.93 4.38 20.50
N ARG A 350 -19.56 5.25 21.44
CA ARG A 350 -20.38 6.28 22.05
C ARG A 350 -19.50 7.49 22.30
N GLU A 351 -19.89 8.59 21.68
CA GLU A 351 -19.41 9.96 21.93
C GLU A 351 -18.07 10.34 21.29
N LEU A 352 -18.03 10.35 19.95
CA LEU A 352 -17.41 11.50 19.28
C LEU A 352 -18.30 12.72 19.61
N PRO A 353 -17.78 13.88 20.04
CA PRO A 353 -18.52 15.10 19.80
C PRO A 353 -18.69 15.16 18.28
N MET A 354 -19.94 15.11 17.82
CA MET A 354 -20.26 15.48 16.45
C MET A 354 -19.67 16.86 16.25
N VAL A 355 -18.51 16.95 15.58
CA VAL A 355 -18.14 18.16 14.88
C VAL A 355 -19.11 18.19 13.71
N PHE A 356 -20.33 18.67 13.98
CA PHE A 356 -21.15 19.26 12.95
C PHE A 356 -20.27 20.34 12.34
N SER A 357 -19.75 20.05 11.15
CA SER A 357 -19.51 21.14 10.22
C SER A 357 -20.82 21.91 10.19
N THR A 358 -20.82 23.15 10.70
CA THR A 358 -21.93 24.08 10.52
C THR A 358 -22.08 24.46 9.05
N GLU A 359 -21.09 24.12 8.22
CA GLU A 359 -21.17 24.23 6.78
C GLU A 359 -21.80 22.96 6.17
N SER A 360 -22.90 23.16 5.46
CA SER A 360 -23.58 22.12 4.68
C SER A 360 -22.62 21.49 3.65
N PRO A 361 -22.71 20.16 3.42
CA PRO A 361 -21.86 19.46 2.47
C PRO A 361 -21.96 20.06 1.06
N THR A 362 -20.83 20.09 0.33
CA THR A 362 -20.79 20.56 -1.07
C THR A 362 -20.67 19.41 -2.06
N PHE A 363 -21.42 19.45 -3.17
CA PHE A 363 -21.23 18.59 -4.33
C PHE A 363 -20.75 19.47 -5.50
N PHE A 364 -19.54 19.25 -6.02
CA PHE A 364 -18.89 20.16 -6.99
C PHE A 364 -18.87 21.64 -6.55
N GLY A 365 -18.73 21.90 -5.25
CA GLY A 365 -18.76 23.26 -4.70
C GLY A 365 -20.17 23.86 -4.53
N GLU A 366 -21.23 23.15 -4.92
CA GLU A 366 -22.62 23.55 -4.71
C GLU A 366 -23.12 23.10 -3.33
N ARG A 367 -23.76 24.01 -2.56
CA ARG A 367 -24.30 23.74 -1.22
C ARG A 367 -25.82 23.57 -1.20
N ASN A 368 -26.50 23.98 -2.28
CA ASN A 368 -27.94 23.92 -2.35
C ASN A 368 -28.40 22.50 -2.71
N MET A 369 -28.99 21.81 -1.73
CA MET A 369 -29.47 20.43 -1.92
C MET A 369 -30.51 20.24 -3.03
N VAL A 370 -31.27 21.29 -3.40
CA VAL A 370 -32.19 21.21 -4.55
C VAL A 370 -31.39 21.12 -5.84
N LYS A 371 -30.37 21.97 -5.99
CA LYS A 371 -29.51 22.00 -7.18
C LYS A 371 -28.62 20.77 -7.29
N ILE A 372 -28.14 20.23 -6.16
CA ILE A 372 -27.43 18.95 -6.10
C ILE A 372 -28.34 17.82 -6.61
N LYS A 373 -29.59 17.77 -6.16
CA LYS A 373 -30.57 16.77 -6.63
C LYS A 373 -30.87 16.91 -8.12
N ASP A 374 -30.98 18.14 -8.63
CA ASP A 374 -31.17 18.41 -10.06
C ASP A 374 -29.98 17.95 -10.90
N ASP A 375 -28.76 18.17 -10.43
CA ASP A 375 -27.54 17.72 -11.11
C ASP A 375 -27.39 16.19 -11.06
N MET A 376 -27.68 15.56 -9.91
CA MET A 376 -27.76 14.09 -9.83
C MET A 376 -28.80 13.52 -10.80
N HIS A 377 -29.95 14.18 -10.93
CA HIS A 377 -30.99 13.78 -11.88
C HIS A 377 -30.53 13.89 -13.35
N LYS A 378 -29.65 14.85 -13.69
CA LYS A 378 -28.99 14.88 -15.01
C LYS A 378 -28.05 13.68 -15.21
N TYR A 379 -27.25 13.32 -14.21
CA TYR A 379 -26.35 12.16 -14.28
C TYR A 379 -27.11 10.84 -14.43
N LEU A 380 -28.24 10.69 -13.73
CA LEU A 380 -29.08 9.49 -13.82
C LEU A 380 -29.81 9.36 -15.18
N LYS A 381 -29.98 10.46 -15.91
CA LYS A 381 -30.66 10.50 -17.22
C LYS A 381 -29.72 10.39 -18.41
N ASN A 382 -28.50 10.88 -18.27
CA ASN A 382 -27.47 10.69 -19.29
C ASN A 382 -26.99 9.22 -19.19
N GLU A 383 -26.83 8.53 -20.32
CA GLU A 383 -26.39 7.13 -20.35
C GLU A 383 -25.17 6.90 -19.42
N PRO A 384 -25.11 5.78 -18.68
CA PRO A 384 -24.05 5.54 -17.71
C PRO A 384 -22.70 5.45 -18.41
N ASN A 385 -21.85 6.45 -18.20
CA ASN A 385 -20.41 6.31 -18.37
C ASN A 385 -19.77 5.96 -17.00
N GLU A 386 -18.59 5.34 -17.01
CA GLU A 386 -17.89 4.96 -15.76
C GLU A 386 -17.71 6.15 -14.80
N ASP A 387 -17.52 7.35 -15.34
CA ASP A 387 -17.34 8.58 -14.57
C ASP A 387 -18.62 9.01 -13.83
N ALA A 388 -19.82 8.89 -14.42
CA ALA A 388 -21.07 9.28 -13.77
C ALA A 388 -21.40 8.37 -12.58
N VAL A 389 -21.21 7.05 -12.73
CA VAL A 389 -21.39 6.09 -11.63
C VAL A 389 -20.37 6.37 -10.52
N GLY A 390 -19.11 6.63 -10.87
CA GLY A 390 -18.06 7.01 -9.92
C GLY A 390 -18.42 8.28 -9.13
N VAL A 391 -18.86 9.34 -9.82
CA VAL A 391 -19.25 10.62 -9.20
C VAL A 391 -20.40 10.48 -8.21
N VAL A 392 -21.46 9.72 -8.57
CA VAL A 392 -22.59 9.47 -7.67
C VAL A 392 -22.16 8.63 -6.47
N THR A 393 -21.31 7.62 -6.72
CA THR A 393 -20.76 6.75 -5.67
C THR A 393 -19.93 7.56 -4.66
N ASP A 394 -19.01 8.38 -5.14
CA ASP A 394 -18.15 9.21 -4.30
C ASP A 394 -18.95 10.18 -3.45
N PHE A 395 -20.04 10.75 -4.00
CA PHE A 395 -20.92 11.63 -3.26
C PHE A 395 -21.70 10.90 -2.16
N LEU A 396 -22.24 9.72 -2.42
CA LEU A 396 -22.94 8.94 -1.41
C LEU A 396 -22.01 8.49 -0.28
N PHE A 397 -20.78 8.07 -0.60
CA PHE A 397 -19.78 7.75 0.42
C PHE A 397 -19.26 8.99 1.14
N TYR A 398 -19.29 10.17 0.51
CA TYR A 398 -19.04 11.44 1.18
C TYR A 398 -20.15 11.78 2.17
N LEU A 399 -21.43 11.64 1.80
CA LEU A 399 -22.56 11.82 2.71
C LEU A 399 -22.54 10.84 3.89
N LEU A 400 -22.11 9.60 3.66
CA LEU A 400 -21.90 8.63 4.74
C LEU A 400 -20.79 9.06 5.72
N ARG A 401 -19.77 9.75 5.22
CA ARG A 401 -18.58 10.12 5.99
C ARG A 401 -18.73 11.46 6.73
N ASP A 402 -19.24 12.46 6.03
CA ASP A 402 -19.22 13.87 6.42
C ASP A 402 -20.63 14.48 6.49
N GLY A 403 -21.68 13.75 6.09
CA GLY A 403 -23.09 14.18 6.13
C GLY A 403 -23.90 13.58 7.29
N SER A 404 -25.12 14.07 7.49
CA SER A 404 -26.08 13.44 8.41
C SER A 404 -26.63 12.15 7.80
N LEU A 405 -26.81 11.11 8.62
CA LEU A 405 -27.45 9.85 8.22
C LEU A 405 -28.82 10.11 7.57
N THR A 406 -29.58 11.09 8.07
CA THR A 406 -30.87 11.50 7.49
C THR A 406 -30.71 12.03 6.06
N THR A 407 -29.65 12.80 5.79
CA THR A 407 -29.36 13.34 4.45
C THR A 407 -28.94 12.24 3.49
N LEU A 408 -28.12 11.29 3.96
CA LEU A 408 -27.73 10.11 3.18
C LEU A 408 -28.95 9.28 2.80
N ILE A 409 -29.82 8.95 3.77
CA ILE A 409 -31.04 8.18 3.54
C ILE A 409 -31.97 8.92 2.56
N SER A 410 -32.22 10.21 2.79
CA SER A 410 -33.06 11.03 1.90
C SER A 410 -32.53 11.07 0.46
N THR A 411 -31.20 11.14 0.29
CA THR A 411 -30.57 11.15 -1.04
C THR A 411 -30.65 9.78 -1.70
N CYS A 412 -30.42 8.69 -0.97
CA CYS A 412 -30.58 7.33 -1.50
C CYS A 412 -32.04 7.03 -1.89
N LEU A 413 -33.00 7.48 -1.09
CA LEU A 413 -34.44 7.38 -1.41
C LEU A 413 -34.81 8.18 -2.65
N PHE A 414 -34.25 9.38 -2.82
CA PHE A 414 -34.43 10.19 -4.03
C PHE A 414 -33.92 9.44 -5.27
N ILE A 415 -32.67 8.94 -5.25
CA ILE A 415 -32.08 8.18 -6.36
C ILE A 415 -32.93 6.93 -6.66
N HIS A 416 -33.34 6.21 -5.61
CA HIS A 416 -34.20 5.04 -5.77
C HIS A 416 -35.56 5.41 -6.38
N ARG A 417 -36.18 6.53 -5.98
CA ARG A 417 -37.43 6.97 -6.62
C ARG A 417 -37.21 7.33 -8.08
N GLU A 418 -36.14 8.03 -8.42
CA GLU A 418 -35.86 8.41 -9.82
C GLU A 418 -35.57 7.18 -10.72
N LEU A 419 -34.87 6.17 -10.20
CA LEU A 419 -34.55 4.95 -10.95
C LEU A 419 -35.71 3.95 -11.06
N TYR A 420 -36.72 4.04 -10.20
CA TYR A 420 -37.81 3.08 -10.13
C TYR A 420 -39.21 3.72 -10.26
N SER A 421 -39.30 5.03 -10.57
CA SER A 421 -40.56 5.72 -10.81
C SER A 421 -41.17 5.25 -12.14
N THR A 422 -42.41 4.76 -12.07
CA THR A 422 -43.21 4.20 -13.16
C THR A 422 -43.96 5.25 -13.99
N SER A 423 -43.47 6.48 -14.10
CA SER A 423 -44.10 7.46 -15.00
C SER A 423 -43.79 7.14 -16.46
N LEU A 424 -44.87 7.01 -17.24
CA LEU A 424 -45.07 6.29 -18.50
C LEU A 424 -44.16 6.61 -19.72
N GLU A 425 -43.06 7.36 -19.57
CA GLU A 425 -42.22 7.81 -20.70
C GLU A 425 -40.71 7.69 -20.48
N ARG A 426 -40.24 6.93 -19.49
CA ARG A 426 -38.78 6.75 -19.27
C ARG A 426 -38.38 5.29 -19.30
N THR A 427 -37.58 4.92 -20.29
CA THR A 427 -36.76 3.70 -20.28
C THR A 427 -35.74 3.82 -19.15
N THR A 428 -36.03 3.20 -18.00
CA THR A 428 -35.05 3.06 -16.92
C THR A 428 -33.93 2.13 -17.38
N ASN A 429 -32.69 2.64 -17.35
CA ASN A 429 -31.54 1.88 -17.81
C ASN A 429 -31.19 0.76 -16.80
N PRO A 430 -31.20 -0.52 -17.21
CA PRO A 430 -30.94 -1.65 -16.32
C PRO A 430 -29.52 -1.64 -15.70
N GLU A 431 -28.54 -0.97 -16.32
CA GLU A 431 -27.18 -0.85 -15.80
C GLU A 431 -27.13 0.09 -14.58
N TRP A 432 -27.87 1.20 -14.60
CA TRP A 432 -27.99 2.10 -13.44
C TRP A 432 -28.69 1.41 -12.27
N ILE A 433 -29.71 0.60 -12.56
CA ILE A 433 -30.42 -0.22 -11.57
C ILE A 433 -29.44 -1.20 -10.89
N PHE A 434 -28.63 -1.91 -11.68
CA PHE A 434 -27.62 -2.83 -11.16
C PHE A 434 -26.55 -2.11 -10.33
N ALA A 435 -25.97 -1.04 -10.87
CA ALA A 435 -24.91 -0.27 -10.20
C ALA A 435 -25.38 0.33 -8.87
N MET A 436 -26.56 0.98 -8.85
CA MET A 436 -27.07 1.56 -7.60
C MET A 436 -27.46 0.49 -6.59
N ASN A 437 -27.95 -0.68 -7.02
CA ASN A 437 -28.22 -1.78 -6.09
C ASN A 437 -26.93 -2.26 -5.38
N LEU A 438 -25.81 -2.35 -6.11
CA LEU A 438 -24.51 -2.70 -5.54
C LEU A 438 -24.03 -1.63 -4.55
N ILE A 439 -24.18 -0.35 -4.91
CA ILE A 439 -23.78 0.78 -4.06
C ILE A 439 -24.64 0.85 -2.80
N PHE A 440 -25.96 0.68 -2.89
CA PHE A 440 -26.83 0.66 -1.73
C PHE A 440 -26.49 -0.50 -0.78
N ASN A 441 -26.17 -1.68 -1.30
CA ASN A 441 -25.72 -2.80 -0.47
C ASN A 441 -24.40 -2.48 0.24
N SER A 442 -23.46 -1.86 -0.49
CA SER A 442 -22.17 -1.43 0.09
C SER A 442 -22.35 -0.35 1.16
N LEU A 443 -23.25 0.62 0.94
CA LEU A 443 -23.58 1.65 1.92
C LEU A 443 -24.24 1.05 3.16
N ASP A 444 -25.13 0.06 3.00
CA ASP A 444 -25.77 -0.60 4.14
C ASP A 444 -24.81 -1.40 5.00
N GLU A 445 -23.85 -2.09 4.39
CA GLU A 445 -22.81 -2.77 5.13
C GLU A 445 -21.99 -1.76 5.96
N LYS A 446 -21.67 -0.61 5.37
CA LYS A 446 -20.97 0.45 6.11
C LYS A 446 -21.85 1.14 7.15
N CYS A 447 -23.15 1.32 6.90
CA CYS A 447 -24.10 1.82 7.89
C CYS A 447 -24.24 0.85 9.07
N ARG A 448 -24.26 -0.47 8.81
CA ARG A 448 -24.26 -1.49 9.87
C ARG A 448 -23.02 -1.36 10.75
N ILE A 449 -21.85 -1.14 10.15
CA ILE A 449 -20.59 -0.94 10.87
C ILE A 449 -20.57 0.39 11.64
N LEU A 450 -21.13 1.47 11.09
CA LEU A 450 -21.04 2.83 11.67
C LEU A 450 -22.16 3.17 12.66
N TYR A 451 -23.37 2.65 12.43
CA TYR A 451 -24.59 2.99 13.16
C TYR A 451 -25.27 1.78 13.81
N GLY A 452 -24.65 0.59 13.73
CA GLY A 452 -25.15 -0.65 14.35
C GLY A 452 -26.29 -1.33 13.61
N ALA A 453 -26.78 -0.76 12.51
CA ALA A 453 -27.84 -1.33 11.67
C ALA A 453 -27.76 -0.85 10.21
N PRO A 454 -28.23 -1.64 9.23
CA PRO A 454 -28.47 -1.14 7.89
C PRO A 454 -29.53 -0.03 7.93
N ALA A 455 -29.40 0.98 7.08
CA ALA A 455 -30.23 2.19 7.14
C ALA A 455 -30.85 2.56 5.78
N ILE A 456 -30.26 2.10 4.68
CA ILE A 456 -30.63 2.43 3.31
C ILE A 456 -31.68 1.46 2.76
N ARG A 457 -31.41 0.14 2.74
CA ARG A 457 -32.41 -0.84 2.25
C ARG A 457 -33.67 -0.89 3.11
N PRO A 458 -33.60 -0.86 4.47
CA PRO A 458 -34.81 -0.80 5.28
C PRO A 458 -35.64 0.44 4.99
N ALA A 459 -35.01 1.61 4.81
CA ALA A 459 -35.71 2.84 4.45
C ALA A 459 -36.37 2.75 3.07
N ILE A 460 -35.67 2.16 2.08
CA ILE A 460 -36.22 1.93 0.74
C ILE A 460 -37.43 0.99 0.77
N LEU A 461 -37.38 -0.08 1.58
CA LEU A 461 -38.46 -1.05 1.73
C LEU A 461 -39.68 -0.42 2.42
N ASN A 462 -39.48 0.30 3.52
CA ASN A 462 -40.55 1.01 4.23
C ASN A 462 -41.22 2.10 3.36
N CYS A 463 -40.47 2.68 2.41
CA CYS A 463 -40.98 3.67 1.48
C CYS A 463 -41.80 3.05 0.32
N LYS A 464 -41.81 1.72 0.15
CA LYS A 464 -42.68 1.03 -0.82
C LYS A 464 -44.04 0.63 -0.24
N GLU A 465 -44.16 0.64 1.10
CA GLU A 465 -45.40 0.32 1.83
C GLU A 465 -46.26 1.55 2.14
N SER A 466 -45.79 2.76 1.77
CA SER A 466 -46.49 4.05 1.88
C SER A 466 -46.64 4.69 0.51
#